data_AF-A0A1F0A514-F1
#
_entry.id   AF-A0A1F0A514-F1
#
_cell.length_a   1.000
_cell.length_b   1.000
_cell.length_c   1.000
_cell.angle_alpha   90.00
_cell.angle_beta   90.00
_cell.angle_gamma   90.00
#
_symmetry.space_group_name_H-M   'P 1'
#
loop_
_entity.id
_entity.type
_entity.pdbx_description
1 polymer ?
#
loop_
_entity_poly.entity_id
_entity_poly.type
_entity_poly.pdbx_seq_one_letter_code
_entity_poly.pdbx_strand_id
1 'polypeptide(L)'
;MEKLLQLLVLVPYFYFFSWQRKVQPGSKHFSFLYYFYWIYLPLIALFSLAFTLFSLILFNFVLLEPKDLARWLIWIVLVLLSLLNDWIVYTGLKFMKKLKLEKKKANLP
;
A
#
# COMPACT_ATOMS: atom_id res chain seq x y z
N MET A 1 10.58 -0.81 19.64
CA MET A 1 9.24 -1.11 19.08
C MET A 1 9.02 -0.41 17.73
N GLU A 2 9.32 0.89 17.60
CA GLU A 2 9.15 1.62 16.33
C GLU A 2 9.97 1.07 15.16
N LYS A 3 11.22 0.65 15.40
CA LYS A 3 12.07 0.03 14.36
C LYS A 3 11.53 -1.30 13.85
N LEU A 4 10.86 -2.08 14.70
CA LEU A 4 10.21 -3.34 14.31
C LEU A 4 8.96 -3.08 13.47
N LEU A 5 8.17 -2.06 13.82
CA LEU A 5 7.03 -1.61 13.01
C LEU A 5 7.49 -1.07 11.65
N GLN A 6 8.56 -0.26 11.61
CA GLN A 6 9.15 0.21 10.37
C GLN A 6 9.66 -0.95 9.51
N LEU A 7 10.37 -1.93 10.09
CA LEU A 7 10.81 -3.11 9.35
C LEU A 7 9.63 -3.96 8.87
N LEU A 8 8.60 -4.12 9.70
CA LEU A 8 7.40 -4.88 9.37
C LEU A 8 6.60 -4.25 8.23
N VAL A 9 6.69 -2.92 8.04
CA VAL A 9 6.06 -2.22 6.92
C VAL A 9 6.97 -2.15 5.70
N LEU A 10 8.28 -1.90 5.88
CA LEU A 10 9.24 -1.79 4.77
C LEU A 10 9.61 -3.13 4.14
N VAL A 11 9.74 -4.20 4.93
CA VAL A 11 10.16 -5.51 4.41
C VAL A 11 9.14 -6.08 3.43
N PRO A 12 7.82 -6.09 3.71
CA PRO A 12 6.82 -6.45 2.71
C PRO A 12 6.88 -5.55 1.47
N TYR A 13 7.28 -4.30 1.65
CA TYR A 13 7.37 -3.30 0.60
C TYR A 13 8.51 -3.53 -0.39
N PHE A 14 9.72 -3.77 0.12
CA PHE A 14 10.88 -4.13 -0.70
C PHE A 14 10.69 -5.52 -1.31
N TYR A 15 10.08 -6.43 -0.56
CA TYR A 15 9.75 -7.74 -1.06
C TYR A 15 8.76 -7.65 -2.23
N PHE A 16 7.72 -6.79 -2.15
CA PHE A 16 6.77 -6.54 -3.23
C PHE A 16 7.44 -6.19 -4.57
N PHE A 17 8.29 -5.15 -4.58
CA PHE A 17 8.95 -4.67 -5.80
C PHE A 17 9.93 -5.69 -6.37
N SER A 18 10.69 -6.38 -5.51
CA SER A 18 11.61 -7.42 -5.95
C SER A 18 10.87 -8.63 -6.53
N TRP A 19 9.68 -8.92 -6.01
CA TRP A 19 8.89 -10.10 -6.36
C TRP A 19 8.09 -9.90 -7.64
N GLN A 20 7.58 -8.70 -7.94
CA GLN A 20 6.95 -8.41 -9.26
C GLN A 20 7.83 -8.80 -10.46
N ARG A 21 9.16 -8.78 -10.27
CA ARG A 21 10.14 -9.13 -11.31
C ARG A 21 10.46 -10.64 -11.35
N LYS A 22 10.21 -11.38 -10.26
CA LYS A 22 10.58 -12.80 -10.10
C LYS A 22 9.41 -13.78 -10.23
N VAL A 23 8.18 -13.28 -10.27
CA VAL A 23 6.99 -14.14 -10.36
C VAL A 23 6.72 -14.54 -11.79
N GLN A 24 6.86 -15.83 -12.04
CA GLN A 24 6.29 -16.47 -13.21
C GLN A 24 5.05 -17.29 -12.78
N PRO A 25 3.97 -17.28 -13.61
CA PRO A 25 2.79 -18.10 -13.36
C PRO A 25 3.18 -19.59 -13.36
N GLY A 26 2.85 -20.31 -12.29
CA GLY A 26 3.15 -21.74 -12.12
C GLY A 26 4.24 -22.07 -11.08
N SER A 27 4.92 -21.09 -10.50
CA SER A 27 5.88 -21.35 -9.41
C SER A 27 5.18 -21.81 -8.12
N LYS A 28 5.81 -22.71 -7.35
CA LYS A 28 5.27 -23.26 -6.09
C LYS A 28 4.92 -22.17 -5.06
N HIS A 29 5.62 -21.04 -5.11
CA HIS A 29 5.42 -19.89 -4.22
C HIS A 29 4.34 -18.91 -4.71
N PHE A 30 3.83 -19.09 -5.93
CA PHE A 30 2.80 -18.23 -6.53
C PHE A 30 1.52 -18.20 -5.69
N SER A 31 1.04 -19.37 -5.27
CA SER A 31 -0.25 -19.49 -4.58
C SER A 31 -0.23 -18.82 -3.21
N PHE A 32 0.79 -19.11 -2.39
CA PHE A 32 0.94 -18.50 -1.05
C PHE A 32 0.96 -16.97 -1.12
N LEU A 33 1.71 -16.42 -2.07
CA LEU A 33 1.87 -14.97 -2.21
C LEU A 33 0.66 -14.31 -2.89
N TYR A 34 -0.05 -15.02 -3.77
CA TYR A 34 -1.34 -14.57 -4.31
C TYR A 34 -2.40 -14.39 -3.22
N TYR A 35 -2.53 -15.38 -2.32
CA TYR A 35 -3.45 -15.29 -1.17
C TYR A 35 -3.02 -14.23 -0.16
N PHE A 36 -1.72 -14.11 0.12
CA PHE A 36 -1.19 -13.05 0.97
C PHE A 36 -1.55 -11.66 0.43
N TYR A 37 -1.36 -11.43 -0.88
CA TYR A 37 -1.72 -10.15 -1.52
C TYR A 37 -3.21 -9.86 -1.55
N TRP A 38 -4.04 -10.91 -1.64
CA TRP A 38 -5.49 -10.76 -1.62
C TRP A 38 -5.99 -10.19 -0.29
N ILE A 39 -5.35 -10.52 0.83
CA ILE A 39 -5.67 -9.98 2.17
C ILE A 39 -4.95 -8.65 2.41
N TYR A 40 -3.72 -8.52 1.90
CA TYR A 40 -2.91 -7.32 2.09
C TYR A 40 -3.48 -6.08 1.37
N LEU A 41 -3.96 -6.22 0.13
CA LEU A 41 -4.57 -5.12 -0.64
C LEU A 41 -5.75 -4.45 0.08
N PRO A 42 -6.79 -5.18 0.53
CA PRO A 42 -7.91 -4.56 1.25
C PRO A 42 -7.47 -4.00 2.61
N LEU A 43 -6.47 -4.59 3.27
CA LEU A 43 -5.93 -4.05 4.52
C LEU A 43 -5.27 -2.67 4.30
N ILE A 44 -4.47 -2.52 3.25
CA ILE A 44 -3.87 -1.22 2.89
C ILE A 44 -4.95 -0.22 2.42
N ALA A 45 -5.98 -0.67 1.71
CA ALA A 45 -7.09 0.19 1.31
C ALA A 45 -7.88 0.72 2.52
N LEU A 46 -8.15 -0.13 3.52
CA LEU A 46 -8.73 0.25 4.81
C LEU A 46 -7.84 1.27 5.53
N PHE A 47 -6.52 1.05 5.52
CA PHE A 47 -5.57 1.99 6.08
C PHE A 47 -5.62 3.35 5.36
N SER A 48 -5.68 3.37 4.03
CA SER A 48 -5.82 4.61 3.24
C SER A 48 -7.11 5.37 3.59
N LEU A 49 -8.23 4.66 3.73
CA LEU A 49 -9.51 5.26 4.12
C LEU A 49 -9.46 5.86 5.53
N ALA A 50 -8.90 5.13 6.50
CA ALA A 50 -8.70 5.64 7.86
C ALA A 50 -7.79 6.88 7.87
N PHE A 51 -6.73 6.86 7.04
CA PHE A 51 -5.80 7.97 6.91
C PHE A 51 -6.44 9.22 6.27
N THR A 52 -7.36 9.02 5.32
CA THR A 52 -8.13 10.09 4.70
C THR A 52 -9.03 10.79 5.72
N LEU A 53 -9.74 10.01 6.54
CA LEU A 53 -10.55 10.53 7.65
C LEU A 53 -9.69 11.28 8.67
N PHE A 54 -8.53 10.71 9.02
CA PHE A 54 -7.58 11.34 9.94
C PHE A 54 -7.03 12.66 9.39
N SER A 55 -6.70 12.71 8.10
CA SER A 55 -6.24 13.92 7.41
C SER A 55 -7.30 15.04 7.40
N LEU A 56 -8.57 14.70 7.18
CA LEU A 56 -9.69 15.66 7.25
C LEU A 56 -9.84 16.27 8.66
N ILE A 57 -9.71 15.46 9.70
CA ILE A 57 -9.77 15.94 11.09
C ILE A 57 -8.58 16.85 11.36
N LEU A 58 -7.37 16.43 11.01
CA LEU A 58 -6.15 17.23 11.21
C LEU A 58 -6.16 18.54 10.43
N PHE A 59 -6.79 18.58 9.26
CA PHE A 59 -6.91 19.79 8.47
C PHE A 59 -7.65 20.90 9.23
N ASN A 60 -8.70 20.56 9.98
CA ASN A 60 -9.39 21.53 10.85
C ASN A 60 -8.46 22.10 11.93
N PHE A 61 -7.58 21.28 12.50
CA PHE A 61 -6.57 21.74 13.46
C PHE A 61 -5.50 22.62 12.79
N VAL A 62 -5.13 22.34 11.54
CA VAL A 62 -4.20 23.18 10.76
C VAL A 62 -4.79 24.56 10.51
N LEU A 63 -6.09 24.64 10.23
CA LEU A 63 -6.78 25.90 9.94
C LEU A 63 -6.97 26.80 11.17
N LEU A 64 -6.97 26.25 12.39
CA LEU A 64 -7.15 27.03 13.62
C LEU A 64 -6.01 28.04 13.83
N GLU A 65 -4.78 27.68 13.47
CA GLU A 65 -3.58 28.51 13.62
C GLU A 65 -2.71 28.43 12.34
N PRO A 66 -3.13 29.11 11.25
CA PRO A 66 -2.53 28.94 9.93
C PRO A 66 -1.09 29.48 9.82
N LYS A 67 -0.61 30.21 10.84
CA LYS A 67 0.75 30.76 10.91
C LYS A 67 1.80 29.71 11.31
N ASP A 68 1.38 28.55 11.82
CA ASP A 68 2.30 27.50 12.24
C ASP A 68 2.80 26.68 11.05
N LEU A 69 4.00 27.02 10.59
CA LEU A 69 4.68 26.35 9.48
C LEU A 69 4.95 24.86 9.76
N ALA A 70 5.20 24.49 11.02
CA ALA A 70 5.37 23.11 11.44
C ALA A 70 4.08 22.28 11.24
N ARG A 71 2.90 22.87 11.50
CA ARG A 71 1.60 22.19 11.36
C ARG A 71 1.26 21.96 9.88
N TRP A 72 1.57 22.93 9.02
CA TRP A 72 1.51 22.78 7.57
C TRP A 72 2.46 21.72 7.04
N LEU A 73 3.70 21.67 7.53
CA LEU A 73 4.67 20.64 7.14
C LEU A 73 4.17 19.24 7.48
N ILE A 74 3.64 19.05 8.70
CA ILE A 74 3.05 17.76 9.13
C ILE A 74 1.88 17.38 8.21
N TRP A 75 1.00 18.32 7.88
CA TRP A 75 -0.12 18.07 6.98
C TRP A 75 0.34 17.69 5.56
N ILE A 76 1.32 18.40 4.99
CA ILE A 76 1.89 18.08 3.67
C ILE A 76 2.52 16.68 3.69
N VAL A 77 3.26 16.32 4.75
CA VAL A 77 3.86 14.99 4.90
C VAL A 77 2.78 13.90 4.94
N LEU A 78 1.67 14.14 5.66
CA LEU A 78 0.53 13.22 5.69
C LEU A 78 -0.09 13.05 4.29
N VAL A 79 -0.35 14.14 3.58
CA VAL A 79 -0.87 14.07 2.20
C VAL A 79 0.07 13.27 1.28
N LEU A 80 1.38 13.49 1.40
CA LEU A 80 2.38 12.74 0.64
C LEU A 80 2.35 11.25 0.97
N LEU A 81 2.22 10.90 2.26
CA LEU A 81 2.09 9.51 2.73
C LEU A 81 0.85 8.84 2.14
N SER A 82 -0.28 9.55 2.09
CA SER A 82 -1.53 9.05 1.50
C SER A 82 -1.37 8.76 0.00
N LEU A 83 -0.76 9.69 -0.74
CA LEU A 83 -0.46 9.54 -2.17
C LEU A 83 0.45 8.34 -2.44
N LEU A 84 1.50 8.16 -1.64
CA LEU A 84 2.35 6.98 -1.72
C LEU A 84 1.55 5.71 -1.46
N ASN A 85 0.69 5.70 -0.43
CA ASN A 85 -0.17 4.56 -0.10
C ASN A 85 -1.12 4.17 -1.24
N ASP A 86 -1.77 5.14 -1.89
CA ASP A 86 -2.65 4.87 -3.03
C ASP A 86 -1.86 4.35 -4.26
N TRP A 87 -0.64 4.84 -4.47
CA TRP A 87 0.24 4.33 -5.53
C TRP A 87 0.59 2.84 -5.34
N ILE A 88 0.76 2.41 -4.09
CA ILE A 88 1.02 1.02 -3.71
C ILE A 88 -0.17 0.13 -4.03
N VAL A 89 -1.35 0.57 -3.62
CA VAL A 89 -2.60 -0.15 -3.90
C VAL A 89 -2.80 -0.26 -5.40
N TYR A 90 -2.58 0.83 -6.15
CA TYR A 90 -2.72 0.84 -7.61
C TYR A 90 -1.76 -0.15 -8.29
N THR A 91 -0.47 -0.10 -7.95
CA THR A 91 0.54 -1.01 -8.52
C THR A 91 0.28 -2.48 -8.15
N GLY A 92 -0.17 -2.74 -6.92
CA GLY A 92 -0.63 -4.05 -6.46
C GLY A 92 -1.83 -4.57 -7.25
N LEU A 93 -2.85 -3.73 -7.45
CA LEU A 93 -4.05 -4.08 -8.18
C LEU A 93 -3.76 -4.37 -9.66
N LYS A 94 -2.93 -3.53 -10.29
CA LYS A 94 -2.49 -3.70 -11.69
C LYS A 94 -1.79 -5.05 -11.88
N PHE A 95 -0.94 -5.43 -10.93
CA PHE A 95 -0.26 -6.71 -10.96
C PHE A 95 -1.19 -7.90 -10.74
N MET A 96 -2.09 -7.82 -9.76
CA MET A 96 -3.11 -8.85 -9.54
C MET A 96 -4.00 -9.06 -10.78
N LYS A 97 -4.36 -7.98 -11.49
CA LYS A 97 -5.07 -8.08 -12.77
C LYS A 97 -4.24 -8.82 -13.83
N LYS A 98 -2.96 -8.48 -13.96
CA LYS A 98 -2.04 -9.19 -14.88
C LYS A 98 -1.95 -10.67 -14.53
N LEU A 99 -1.74 -11.00 -13.26
CA LEU A 99 -1.68 -12.38 -12.76
C LEU A 99 -2.97 -13.16 -12.98
N LYS A 100 -4.14 -12.54 -12.76
CA LYS A 100 -5.44 -13.17 -13.04
C LYS A 100 -5.60 -13.50 -14.53
N LEU A 101 -5.10 -12.63 -15.40
CA LEU A 101 -5.14 -12.82 -16.85
C LEU A 101 -4.20 -13.94 -17.29
N GLU A 102 -3.00 -14.01 -16.71
CA GLU A 102 -2.05 -15.11 -16.92
C GLU A 102 -2.59 -16.45 -16.39
N LYS A 103 -3.19 -16.49 -15.19
CA LYS A 103 -3.86 -17.70 -14.66
C LYS A 103 -4.95 -18.19 -15.60
N LYS A 104 -5.79 -17.28 -16.13
CA LYS A 104 -6.83 -17.62 -17.11
C LYS A 104 -6.28 -18.16 -18.43
N LYS A 105 -5.17 -17.62 -18.93
CA LYS A 105 -4.53 -18.11 -20.16
C LYS A 105 -3.89 -19.48 -20.00
N ALA A 106 -3.39 -19.79 -18.81
CA ALA A 106 -2.66 -21.03 -18.55
C ALA A 106 -3.57 -22.25 -18.29
N ASN A 107 -4.91 -22.11 -18.28
CA ASN A 107 -5.85 -23.19 -17.93
C ASN A 107 -5.48 -23.95 -16.63
N LEU A 108 -4.81 -23.27 -15.69
CA LEU A 108 -4.51 -23.81 -14.38
C LEU A 108 -5.79 -23.73 -13.52
N PRO A 109 -6.22 -24.82 -12.85
CA PRO A 109 -7.40 -24.83 -11.97
C PRO A 109 -7.35 -23.72 -10.90
#